data_AF-A0A4P7PR03-F1
#
_entry.id   AF-A0A4P7PR03-F1
#
_cell.length_a   1.000
_cell.length_b   1.000
_cell.length_c   1.000
_cell.angle_alpha   90.00
_cell.angle_beta   90.00
_cell.angle_gamma   90.00
#
_symmetry.space_group_name_H-M   'P 1'
#
loop_
_entity.id
_entity.type
_entity.pdbx_description
1 polymer ?
#
loop_
_entity_poly.entity_id
_entity_poly.type
_entity_poly.pdbx_seq_one_letter_code
_entity_poly.pdbx_strand_id
1 'polypeptide(L)'
;MDEVAVFTRQVLSRSSDHKRAMQLLARANIPSQMIAILRQELDSMVRVIYLLSQEPARRTTLIEASVKGQQWKQVNGRGRVTDREMVELAQQLQGWTCSVYKFGCAFIHLSNLHDYNDRDPMQQLTTEDREAILAHCRHYHGGPARSDFPDLLPYLPKVLDKVSGNLEYYLGQLQEGFFLRPAEI
;
A
#
# COMPACT_ATOMS: atom_id res chain seq x y z
N MET A 1 25.15 13.28 -2.52
CA MET A 1 23.93 13.08 -3.34
C MET A 1 22.78 13.11 -2.37
N ASP A 2 21.72 13.87 -2.63
CA ASP A 2 20.56 13.90 -1.74
C ASP A 2 19.84 12.55 -1.80
N GLU A 3 19.97 11.76 -0.74
CA GLU A 3 19.41 10.41 -0.66
C GLU A 3 17.89 10.42 -0.59
N VAL A 4 17.27 11.49 -0.05
CA VAL A 4 15.80 11.66 -0.08
C VAL A 4 15.36 11.79 -1.54
N ALA A 5 16.03 12.61 -2.33
CA ALA A 5 15.73 12.73 -3.76
C ALA A 5 15.95 11.40 -4.52
N VAL A 6 16.98 10.62 -4.19
CA VAL A 6 17.19 9.30 -4.81
C VAL A 6 16.06 8.34 -4.45
N PHE A 7 15.73 8.23 -3.17
CA PHE A 7 14.66 7.38 -2.67
C PHE A 7 13.32 7.74 -3.31
N THR A 8 12.94 9.03 -3.31
CA THR A 8 11.69 9.48 -3.92
C THR A 8 11.64 9.14 -5.41
N ARG A 9 12.73 9.33 -6.16
CA ARG A 9 12.78 8.92 -7.58
C ARG A 9 12.60 7.42 -7.77
N GLN A 10 13.21 6.59 -6.93
CA GLN A 10 13.05 5.13 -7.00
C GLN A 10 11.59 4.71 -6.78
N VAL A 11 10.94 5.29 -5.76
CA VAL A 11 9.55 4.98 -5.43
C VAL A 11 8.60 5.46 -6.54
N LEU A 12 8.78 6.68 -7.06
CA LEU A 12 7.96 7.22 -8.16
C LEU A 12 8.14 6.42 -9.46
N SER A 13 9.36 6.00 -9.79
CA SER A 13 9.61 5.16 -10.95
C SER A 13 8.87 3.83 -10.86
N ARG A 14 8.92 3.18 -9.68
CA ARG A 14 8.20 1.93 -9.42
C ARG A 14 6.68 2.12 -9.49
N SER A 15 6.14 3.20 -8.93
CA SER A 15 4.71 3.53 -9.00
C SER A 15 4.25 3.74 -10.45
N SER A 16 5.06 4.40 -11.28
CA SER A 16 4.78 4.55 -12.72
C SER A 16 4.70 3.20 -13.44
N ASP A 17 5.65 2.29 -13.16
CA ASP A 17 5.63 0.93 -13.72
C ASP A 17 4.41 0.13 -13.25
N HIS A 18 4.02 0.25 -11.97
CA HIS A 18 2.81 -0.36 -11.43
C HIS A 18 1.55 0.13 -12.14
N LYS A 19 1.38 1.44 -12.36
CA LYS A 19 0.24 2.01 -13.09
C LYS A 19 0.15 1.45 -14.51
N ARG A 20 1.29 1.41 -15.21
CA ARG A 20 1.38 0.84 -16.56
C ARG A 20 1.03 -0.65 -16.58
N ALA A 21 1.61 -1.42 -15.66
CA ALA A 21 1.36 -2.85 -15.57
C ALA A 21 -0.10 -3.16 -15.21
N MET A 22 -0.71 -2.41 -14.29
CA MET A 22 -2.12 -2.54 -13.93
C MET A 22 -3.03 -2.37 -15.15
N GLN A 23 -2.79 -1.38 -16.01
CA GLN A 23 -3.59 -1.19 -17.23
C GLN A 23 -3.48 -2.39 -18.19
N LEU A 24 -2.27 -2.93 -18.36
CA LEU A 24 -2.04 -4.11 -19.21
C LEU A 24 -2.74 -5.35 -18.65
N LEU A 25 -2.62 -5.58 -17.35
CA LEU A 25 -3.21 -6.74 -16.66
C LEU A 25 -4.73 -6.65 -16.60
N ALA A 26 -5.30 -5.46 -16.42
CA ALA A 26 -6.74 -5.24 -16.46
C ALA A 26 -7.30 -5.58 -17.85
N ARG A 27 -6.62 -5.17 -18.94
CA ARG A 27 -7.01 -5.51 -20.32
C ARG A 27 -6.88 -7.01 -20.60
N ALA A 28 -5.85 -7.64 -20.06
CA ALA A 28 -5.62 -9.08 -20.19
C ALA A 28 -6.47 -9.92 -19.21
N ASN A 29 -7.27 -9.28 -18.35
CA ASN A 29 -8.06 -9.91 -17.30
C ASN A 29 -7.24 -10.87 -16.40
N ILE A 30 -6.14 -10.38 -15.85
CA ILE A 30 -5.24 -11.15 -14.96
C ILE A 30 -5.34 -10.61 -13.52
N PRO A 31 -6.42 -10.91 -12.79
CA PRO A 31 -6.74 -10.27 -11.51
C PRO A 31 -5.76 -10.60 -10.38
N SER A 32 -5.18 -11.80 -10.38
CA SER A 32 -4.15 -12.18 -9.40
C SER A 32 -2.93 -11.25 -9.43
N GLN A 33 -2.52 -10.83 -10.63
CA GLN A 33 -1.39 -9.92 -10.81
C GLN A 33 -1.78 -8.46 -10.52
N MET A 34 -3.01 -8.06 -10.83
CA MET A 34 -3.54 -6.74 -10.42
C MET A 34 -3.48 -6.57 -8.90
N ILE A 35 -3.88 -7.61 -8.15
CA ILE A 35 -3.84 -7.62 -6.69
C ILE A 35 -2.40 -7.63 -6.17
N ALA A 36 -1.50 -8.37 -6.81
CA ALA A 36 -0.08 -8.34 -6.46
C ALA A 36 0.52 -6.92 -6.59
N ILE A 37 0.18 -6.19 -7.66
CA ILE A 37 0.61 -4.79 -7.84
C ILE A 37 0.02 -3.89 -6.76
N LEU A 38 -1.27 -4.01 -6.46
CA LEU A 38 -1.90 -3.22 -5.39
C LEU A 38 -1.20 -3.42 -4.05
N ARG A 39 -0.88 -4.67 -3.68
CA ARG A 39 -0.14 -4.97 -2.44
C ARG A 39 1.24 -4.31 -2.43
N GLN A 40 1.93 -4.33 -3.57
CA GLN A 40 3.25 -3.71 -3.72
C GLN A 40 3.21 -2.17 -3.64
N GLU A 41 2.16 -1.53 -4.16
CA GLU A 41 1.97 -0.09 -4.05
C GLU A 41 1.64 0.32 -2.61
N LEU A 42 0.78 -0.46 -1.95
CA LEU A 42 0.41 -0.25 -0.54
C LEU A 42 1.62 -0.38 0.39
N ASP A 43 2.49 -1.38 0.18
CA ASP A 43 3.76 -1.49 0.93
C ASP A 43 4.64 -0.24 0.75
N SER A 44 4.70 0.30 -0.47
CA SER A 44 5.47 1.52 -0.74
C SER A 44 4.91 2.72 0.05
N MET A 45 3.58 2.89 0.05
CA MET A 45 2.92 3.95 0.81
C MET A 45 3.11 3.81 2.32
N VAL A 46 2.93 2.60 2.87
CA VAL A 46 3.13 2.34 4.31
C VAL A 46 4.56 2.65 4.74
N ARG A 47 5.56 2.30 3.91
CA ARG A 47 6.96 2.65 4.19
C ARG A 47 7.20 4.15 4.21
N VAL A 48 6.61 4.92 3.29
CA VAL A 48 6.75 6.38 3.28
C VAL A 48 6.09 7.01 4.51
N ILE A 49 4.89 6.54 4.88
CA ILE A 49 4.21 6.96 6.12
C ILE A 49 5.06 6.67 7.34
N TYR A 50 5.66 5.47 7.40
CA TYR A 50 6.58 5.11 8.49
C TYR A 50 7.78 6.05 8.55
N LEU A 51 8.38 6.41 7.41
CA LEU A 51 9.49 7.38 7.36
C LEU A 51 9.09 8.77 7.86
N LEU A 52 7.90 9.25 7.48
CA LEU A 52 7.36 10.54 7.91
C LEU A 52 7.14 10.63 9.42
N SER A 53 6.88 9.50 10.08
CA SER A 53 6.75 9.43 11.54
C SER A 53 8.07 9.21 12.28
N GLN A 54 9.17 8.99 11.56
CA GLN A 54 10.49 8.86 12.19
C GLN A 54 11.15 10.23 12.39
N GLU A 55 11.83 10.35 13.53
CA GLU A 55 12.74 11.47 13.83
C GLU A 55 13.75 11.68 12.70
N PRO A 56 14.12 12.94 12.37
CA PRO A 56 14.93 13.26 11.19
C PRO A 56 16.21 12.42 11.05
N ALA A 57 16.97 12.23 12.13
CA ALA A 57 18.20 11.45 12.10
C ALA A 57 17.97 9.96 11.78
N ARG A 58 16.91 9.37 12.37
CA ARG A 58 16.54 7.97 12.11
C ARG A 58 16.02 7.83 10.68
N ARG A 59 15.19 8.76 10.23
CA ARG A 59 14.65 8.79 8.88
C ARG A 59 15.76 8.80 7.83
N THR A 60 16.76 9.67 7.98
CA THR A 60 17.93 9.69 7.09
C THR A 60 18.57 8.30 7.04
N THR A 61 18.87 7.70 8.20
CA THR A 61 19.45 6.35 8.28
C THR A 61 18.66 5.29 7.50
N LEU A 62 17.32 5.31 7.60
CA LEU A 62 16.44 4.37 6.91
C LEU A 62 16.35 4.65 5.40
N ILE A 63 16.38 5.91 5.00
CA ILE A 63 16.43 6.33 3.60
C ILE A 63 17.75 5.87 2.97
N GLU A 64 18.90 6.07 3.65
CA GLU A 64 20.18 5.59 3.12
C GLU A 64 20.17 4.08 2.94
N ALA A 65 19.62 3.35 3.92
CA ALA A 65 19.50 1.90 3.85
C ALA A 65 18.69 1.48 2.63
N SER A 66 17.56 2.15 2.35
CA SER A 66 16.73 1.88 1.17
C SER A 66 17.50 2.09 -0.13
N VAL A 67 18.20 3.23 -0.25
CA VAL A 67 18.98 3.58 -1.45
C VAL A 67 20.12 2.57 -1.68
N LYS A 68 20.73 2.06 -0.60
CA LYS A 68 21.83 1.09 -0.63
C LYS A 68 21.35 -0.37 -0.72
N GLY A 69 20.04 -0.62 -0.79
CA GLY A 69 19.47 -1.99 -0.83
C GLY A 69 19.64 -2.78 0.47
N GLN A 70 19.76 -2.08 1.60
CA GLN A 70 19.96 -2.63 2.93
C GLN A 70 18.63 -2.73 3.70
N GLN A 71 18.59 -3.65 4.66
CA GLN A 71 17.43 -3.81 5.54
C GLN A 71 17.35 -2.66 6.56
N TRP A 72 16.12 -2.22 6.85
CA TRP A 72 15.84 -1.26 7.91
C TRP A 72 16.07 -1.89 9.28
N LYS A 73 16.80 -1.21 10.16
CA LYS A 73 17.08 -1.66 11.52
C LYS A 73 16.16 -0.96 12.54
N GLN A 74 15.83 -1.67 13.61
CA GLN A 74 15.09 -1.10 14.74
C GLN A 74 15.94 -0.04 15.48
N VAL A 75 15.29 0.83 16.28
CA VAL A 75 15.95 1.90 17.06
C VAL A 75 17.10 1.37 17.92
N ASN A 76 16.89 0.21 18.53
CA ASN A 76 17.86 -0.43 19.43
C ASN A 76 19.01 -1.15 18.68
N GLY A 77 19.00 -1.13 17.34
CA GLY A 77 19.95 -1.86 16.49
C GLY A 77 19.84 -3.39 16.54
N ARG A 78 18.94 -3.94 17.37
CA ARG A 78 18.74 -5.38 17.57
C ARG A 78 17.52 -5.85 16.79
N GLY A 79 17.73 -6.05 15.49
CA GLY A 79 16.72 -6.61 14.60
C GLY A 79 16.32 -5.66 13.47
N ARG A 80 15.43 -6.16 12.62
CA ARG A 80 14.90 -5.43 11.46
C ARG A 80 13.55 -4.80 11.79
N VAL A 81 13.26 -3.65 11.20
CA VAL A 81 11.88 -3.13 11.17
C VAL A 81 11.04 -4.18 10.46
N THR A 82 9.91 -4.53 11.06
CA THR A 82 9.00 -5.55 10.52
C THR A 82 7.76 -4.91 9.93
N ASP A 83 7.09 -5.61 9.02
CA ASP A 83 5.78 -5.19 8.52
C ASP A 83 4.85 -4.93 9.70
N ARG A 84 4.81 -5.84 10.69
CA ARG A 84 4.03 -5.66 11.93
C ARG A 84 4.29 -4.32 12.64
N GLU A 85 5.54 -3.87 12.72
CA GLU A 85 5.88 -2.58 13.35
C GLU A 85 5.31 -1.40 12.54
N MET A 86 5.45 -1.44 11.21
CA MET A 86 4.87 -0.41 10.33
C MET A 86 3.33 -0.44 10.37
N VAL A 87 2.76 -1.63 10.55
CA VAL A 87 1.33 -1.89 10.69
C VAL A 87 0.77 -1.34 12.00
N GLU A 88 1.42 -1.59 13.13
CA GLU A 88 0.98 -1.10 14.43
C GLU A 88 0.98 0.44 14.45
N LEU A 89 1.97 1.06 13.78
CA LEU A 89 1.96 2.49 13.53
C LEU A 89 0.80 2.90 12.60
N ALA A 90 0.56 2.13 11.53
CA ALA A 90 -0.51 2.40 10.57
C ALA A 90 -1.93 2.27 11.16
N GLN A 91 -2.10 1.47 12.21
CA GLN A 91 -3.38 1.33 12.92
C GLN A 91 -3.74 2.57 13.75
N GLN A 92 -2.77 3.43 14.05
CA GLN A 92 -3.01 4.72 14.72
C GLN A 92 -3.47 5.80 13.74
N LEU A 93 -3.38 5.54 12.43
CA LEU A 93 -3.80 6.44 11.37
C LEU A 93 -5.33 6.54 11.33
N GLN A 94 -5.83 7.64 10.79
CA GLN A 94 -7.27 7.90 10.71
C GLN A 94 -7.75 7.96 9.26
N GLY A 95 -9.05 7.82 9.06
CA GLY A 95 -9.70 8.01 7.75
C GLY A 95 -9.18 7.06 6.66
N TRP A 96 -8.75 7.63 5.52
CA TRP A 96 -8.34 6.86 4.34
C TRP A 96 -7.19 5.92 4.64
N THR A 97 -6.18 6.37 5.38
CA THR A 97 -4.93 5.64 5.56
C THR A 97 -5.15 4.37 6.38
N CYS A 98 -6.08 4.41 7.34
CA CYS A 98 -6.57 3.23 8.04
C CYS A 98 -7.43 2.33 7.13
N SER A 99 -8.33 2.92 6.34
CA SER A 99 -9.23 2.18 5.45
C SER A 99 -8.46 1.40 4.37
N VAL A 100 -7.52 2.05 3.70
CA VAL A 100 -6.71 1.46 2.63
C VAL A 100 -5.74 0.40 3.17
N TYR A 101 -5.31 0.56 4.42
CA TYR A 101 -4.50 -0.43 5.10
C TYR A 101 -5.29 -1.71 5.38
N LYS A 102 -6.49 -1.59 5.99
CA LYS A 102 -7.40 -2.73 6.20
C LYS A 102 -7.75 -3.42 4.88
N PHE A 103 -8.01 -2.62 3.85
CA PHE A 103 -8.19 -3.09 2.49
C PHE A 103 -6.98 -3.93 2.02
N GLY A 104 -5.75 -3.40 2.12
CA GLY A 104 -4.52 -4.10 1.76
C GLY A 104 -4.29 -5.43 2.50
N CYS A 105 -4.60 -5.48 3.80
CA CYS A 105 -4.55 -6.69 4.61
C CYS A 105 -5.52 -7.77 4.11
N ALA A 106 -6.75 -7.38 3.78
CA ALA A 106 -7.73 -8.30 3.25
C ALA A 106 -7.28 -8.94 1.92
N PHE A 107 -6.51 -8.21 1.08
CA PHE A 107 -5.90 -8.81 -0.13
C PHE A 107 -4.79 -9.83 0.16
N ILE A 108 -4.18 -9.83 1.35
CA ILE A 108 -3.23 -10.88 1.74
C ILE A 108 -3.96 -12.23 1.82
N HIS A 109 -5.18 -12.22 2.33
CA HIS A 109 -6.03 -13.40 2.43
C HIS A 109 -6.58 -13.86 1.09
N LEU A 110 -6.62 -12.96 0.09
CA LEU A 110 -6.86 -13.31 -1.30
C LEU A 110 -5.66 -13.99 -1.98
N SER A 111 -4.54 -14.27 -1.30
CA SER A 111 -3.41 -15.01 -1.92
C SER A 111 -3.76 -16.41 -2.45
N ASN A 112 -4.89 -17.00 -2.05
CA ASN A 112 -5.44 -18.24 -2.63
C ASN A 112 -6.11 -18.05 -4.01
N LEU A 113 -5.96 -16.89 -4.64
CA LEU A 113 -6.52 -16.52 -5.94
C LEU A 113 -6.13 -17.45 -7.10
N HIS A 114 -5.18 -18.38 -6.96
CA HIS A 114 -4.83 -19.27 -8.07
C HIS A 114 -6.00 -20.15 -8.57
N ASP A 115 -7.09 -20.24 -7.80
CA ASP A 115 -8.30 -21.00 -8.12
C ASP A 115 -9.54 -20.11 -8.36
N TYR A 116 -9.36 -18.82 -8.68
CA TYR A 116 -10.48 -17.88 -8.84
C TYR A 116 -11.43 -18.20 -10.00
N ASN A 117 -10.98 -19.03 -10.95
CA ASN A 117 -11.81 -19.49 -12.06
C ASN A 117 -12.87 -20.50 -11.59
N ASP A 118 -12.61 -21.21 -10.50
CA ASP A 118 -13.43 -22.32 -10.00
C ASP A 118 -14.14 -21.96 -8.68
N ARG A 119 -13.56 -21.08 -7.87
CA ARG A 119 -14.14 -20.62 -6.58
C ARG A 119 -14.02 -19.11 -6.42
N ASP A 120 -15.11 -18.46 -6.03
CA ASP A 120 -15.09 -17.03 -5.75
C ASP A 120 -14.18 -16.71 -4.55
N PRO A 121 -13.09 -15.94 -4.75
CA PRO A 121 -12.17 -15.54 -3.68
C PRO A 121 -12.81 -14.71 -2.57
N MET A 122 -13.79 -13.86 -2.89
CA MET A 122 -14.51 -13.06 -1.90
C MET A 122 -15.30 -13.94 -0.93
N GLN A 123 -15.79 -15.09 -1.41
CA GLN A 123 -16.52 -16.05 -0.58
C GLN A 123 -15.61 -16.82 0.40
N GLN A 124 -14.30 -16.85 0.14
CA GLN A 124 -13.30 -17.51 0.99
C GLN A 124 -12.77 -16.59 2.09
N LEU A 125 -13.05 -15.29 2.02
CA LEU A 125 -12.70 -14.33 3.06
C LEU A 125 -13.63 -14.43 4.27
N THR A 126 -13.08 -14.06 5.43
CA THR A 126 -13.88 -13.75 6.62
C THR A 126 -14.87 -12.63 6.32
N THR A 127 -15.93 -12.53 7.11
CA THR A 127 -16.91 -11.45 6.96
C THR A 127 -16.24 -10.10 7.11
N GLU A 128 -15.32 -9.98 8.08
CA GLU A 128 -14.61 -8.75 8.39
C GLU A 128 -13.72 -8.28 7.22
N ASP A 129 -12.94 -9.18 6.61
CA ASP A 129 -12.07 -8.84 5.48
C ASP A 129 -12.88 -8.47 4.24
N ARG A 130 -13.97 -9.21 4.00
CA ARG A 130 -14.88 -8.94 2.89
C ARG A 130 -15.54 -7.57 3.04
N GLU A 131 -16.03 -7.25 4.23
CA GLU A 131 -16.61 -5.96 4.54
C GLU A 131 -15.58 -4.83 4.42
N ALA A 132 -14.34 -5.04 4.87
CA ALA A 132 -13.27 -4.05 4.72
C ALA A 132 -13.01 -3.71 3.26
N ILE A 133 -12.93 -4.72 2.37
CA ILE A 133 -12.75 -4.52 0.93
C ILE A 133 -13.92 -3.73 0.34
N LEU A 134 -15.15 -4.18 0.60
CA LEU A 134 -16.35 -3.59 0.01
C LEU A 134 -16.61 -2.17 0.53
N ALA A 135 -16.44 -1.94 1.83
CA ALA A 135 -16.63 -0.63 2.43
C ALA A 135 -15.65 0.39 1.84
N HIS A 136 -14.38 0.02 1.69
CA HIS A 136 -13.38 0.86 1.05
C HIS A 136 -13.77 1.21 -0.39
N CYS A 137 -14.08 0.20 -1.21
CA CYS A 137 -14.48 0.42 -2.59
C CYS A 137 -15.74 1.29 -2.71
N ARG A 138 -16.77 1.05 -1.89
CA ARG A 138 -18.02 1.82 -1.91
C ARG A 138 -17.82 3.26 -1.48
N HIS A 139 -17.08 3.47 -0.40
CA HIS A 139 -16.87 4.80 0.15
C HIS A 139 -16.04 5.70 -0.79
N TYR A 140 -14.97 5.16 -1.40
CA TYR A 140 -14.04 5.99 -2.17
C TYR A 140 -14.17 5.87 -3.69
N HIS A 141 -14.83 4.83 -4.19
CA HIS A 141 -14.90 4.55 -5.62
C HIS A 141 -16.33 4.27 -6.10
N GLY A 142 -17.34 4.46 -5.24
CA GLY A 142 -18.75 4.11 -5.49
C GLY A 142 -19.05 2.62 -5.37
N GLY A 143 -17.99 1.79 -5.36
CA GLY A 143 -17.95 0.36 -5.09
C GLY A 143 -18.81 -0.52 -5.98
N PRO A 144 -18.60 -1.84 -5.93
CA PRO A 144 -19.55 -2.76 -6.50
C PRO A 144 -20.81 -2.84 -5.63
N ALA A 145 -21.96 -2.92 -6.31
CA ALA A 145 -23.25 -3.15 -5.67
C ALA A 145 -23.31 -4.57 -5.06
N ARG A 146 -22.72 -5.54 -5.76
CA ARG A 146 -22.59 -6.94 -5.35
C ARG A 146 -21.24 -7.17 -4.67
N SER A 147 -21.10 -8.33 -4.03
CA SER A 147 -19.93 -8.70 -3.22
C SER A 147 -19.03 -9.75 -3.86
N ASP A 148 -19.33 -10.17 -5.10
CA ASP A 148 -18.60 -11.22 -5.78
C ASP A 148 -17.30 -10.67 -6.38
N PHE A 149 -16.31 -11.55 -6.55
CA PHE A 149 -14.98 -11.13 -6.99
C PHE A 149 -14.97 -10.46 -8.38
N PRO A 150 -15.72 -10.92 -9.40
CA PRO A 150 -15.79 -10.25 -10.70
C PRO A 150 -16.28 -8.81 -10.60
N ASP A 151 -17.19 -8.51 -9.69
CA ASP A 151 -17.72 -7.16 -9.49
C ASP A 151 -16.66 -6.22 -8.88
N LEU A 152 -15.68 -6.76 -8.15
CA LEU A 152 -14.58 -5.99 -7.58
C LEU A 152 -13.54 -5.56 -8.63
N LEU A 153 -13.33 -6.36 -9.68
CA LEU A 153 -12.23 -6.18 -10.65
C LEU A 153 -12.17 -4.78 -11.29
N PRO A 154 -13.30 -4.17 -11.71
CA PRO A 154 -13.29 -2.81 -12.29
C PRO A 154 -12.80 -1.71 -11.33
N TYR A 155 -12.77 -2.00 -10.02
CA TYR A 155 -12.37 -1.04 -9.00
C TYR A 155 -10.89 -1.15 -8.63
N LEU A 156 -10.22 -2.27 -8.90
CA LEU A 156 -8.80 -2.45 -8.58
C LEU A 156 -7.89 -1.38 -9.21
N PRO A 157 -8.05 -0.99 -10.50
CA PRO A 157 -7.26 0.11 -11.07
C PRO A 157 -7.56 1.46 -10.40
N LYS A 158 -8.82 1.73 -10.07
CA LYS A 158 -9.22 2.98 -9.39
C LYS A 158 -8.61 3.10 -7.99
N VAL A 159 -8.53 1.98 -7.28
CA VAL A 159 -7.86 1.92 -5.99
C VAL A 159 -6.37 2.20 -6.17
N LEU A 160 -5.72 1.57 -7.16
CA LEU A 160 -4.31 1.82 -7.43
C LEU A 160 -4.03 3.30 -7.70
N ASP A 161 -4.84 3.95 -8.53
CA ASP A 161 -4.70 5.37 -8.85
C ASP A 161 -4.78 6.23 -7.57
N LYS A 162 -5.72 5.92 -6.69
CA LYS A 162 -5.89 6.66 -5.43
C LYS A 162 -4.75 6.41 -4.44
N VAL A 163 -4.28 5.17 -4.31
CA VAL A 163 -3.10 4.83 -3.49
C VAL A 163 -1.87 5.55 -4.02
N SER A 164 -1.65 5.51 -5.34
CA SER A 164 -0.49 6.13 -5.97
C SER A 164 -0.51 7.66 -5.80
N GLY A 165 -1.67 8.30 -5.95
CA GLY A 165 -1.79 9.75 -5.73
C GLY A 165 -1.51 10.16 -4.28
N ASN A 166 -1.93 9.34 -3.31
CA ASN A 166 -1.59 9.59 -1.91
C ASN A 166 -0.11 9.31 -1.62
N LEU A 167 0.47 8.28 -2.21
CA LEU A 167 1.91 8.01 -2.14
C LEU A 167 2.72 9.20 -2.67
N GLU A 168 2.34 9.76 -3.83
CA GLU A 168 2.95 10.96 -4.40
C GLU A 168 2.86 12.17 -3.43
N TYR A 169 1.69 12.36 -2.81
CA TYR A 169 1.50 13.40 -1.80
C TYR A 169 2.44 13.23 -0.59
N TYR A 170 2.50 12.03 -0.01
CA TYR A 170 3.38 11.75 1.14
C TYR A 170 4.87 11.86 0.78
N LEU A 171 5.25 11.51 -0.44
CA LEU A 171 6.61 11.71 -0.93
C LEU A 171 6.96 13.20 -1.04
N GLY A 172 6.02 14.05 -1.46
CA GLY A 172 6.19 15.51 -1.44
C GLY A 172 6.46 16.02 -0.03
N GLN A 173 5.66 15.61 0.95
CA GLN A 173 5.89 15.94 2.36
C GLN A 173 7.26 15.44 2.87
N LEU A 174 7.69 14.26 2.43
CA LEU A 174 8.99 13.70 2.80
C LEU A 174 10.14 14.56 2.26
N GLN A 175 10.02 15.04 1.02
CA GLN A 175 11.00 15.94 0.39
C GLN A 175 11.05 17.32 1.04
N GLU A 176 9.90 17.82 1.50
CA GLU A 176 9.80 19.08 2.25
C GLU A 176 10.30 18.95 3.71
N GLY A 177 10.65 17.74 4.15
CA GLY A 177 11.21 17.48 5.48
C GLY A 177 10.16 17.41 6.58
N PHE A 178 8.88 17.19 6.26
CA PHE A 178 7.80 17.17 7.24
C PHE A 178 7.98 16.03 8.24
N PHE A 179 7.65 16.30 9.50
CA PHE A 179 7.53 15.27 10.53
C PHE A 179 6.07 15.19 10.95
N LEU A 180 5.47 14.02 10.79
CA LEU A 180 4.06 13.81 11.06
C LEU A 180 3.90 12.82 12.20
N ARG A 181 3.17 13.21 13.24
CA ARG A 181 2.75 12.26 14.26
C ARG A 181 1.69 11.34 13.66
N PRO A 182 1.56 10.09 14.12
CA PRO A 182 0.59 9.15 13.55
C PRO A 182 -0.86 9.66 13.52
N ALA A 183 -1.25 10.52 14.47
CA ALA A 183 -2.57 11.14 14.50
C ALA A 183 -2.80 12.23 13.43
N GLU A 184 -1.75 12.67 12.73
CA GLU A 184 -1.76 13.74 11.73
C GLU A 184 -1.70 13.20 10.29
N ILE A 185 -1.67 11.86 10.12
CA ILE A 185 -1.50 11.15 8.84
C ILE A 185 -2.79 10.42 8.41
#